data_AF-A0A6G1SLZ7-F1
#
_entry.id   AF-A0A6G1SLZ7-F1
#
_cell.length_a   1.000
_cell.length_b   1.000
_cell.length_c   1.000
_cell.angle_alpha   90.00
_cell.angle_beta   90.00
_cell.angle_gamma   90.00
#
_symmetry.space_group_name_H-M   'P 1'
#
loop_
_entity.id
_entity.type
_entity.pdbx_description
1 polymer ?
#
loop_
_entity_poly.entity_id
_entity_poly.type
_entity_poly.pdbx_seq_one_letter_code
_entity_poly.pdbx_strand_id
1 'polypeptide(L)'
;FFRSINPDQKSLAVAVGSFWHSLFVSIPYPIIYGKIFDYSCLVWSRECGTRGNCWLYDTEKLRYIYHGVSISLIALGSVFDLIMIFLSPRLGNLYDDDGKKSVRDRIVGMVTKRKQGDQTVRSEPSDQAVGSKQSDSNSRIGAIPTS
;
A
#
# COMPACT_ATOMS: atom_id res chain seq x y z
N PHE A 1 6.65 -5.00 -9.62
CA PHE A 1 7.17 -3.97 -8.70
C PHE A 1 7.17 -4.37 -7.20
N PHE A 2 6.06 -4.84 -6.60
CA PHE A 2 5.96 -5.12 -5.14
C PHE A 2 6.76 -6.29 -4.52
N ARG A 3 7.54 -7.04 -5.32
CA ARG A 3 8.19 -8.31 -4.90
C ARG A 3 9.63 -8.11 -4.43
N SER A 4 10.29 -7.04 -4.86
CA SER A 4 11.67 -6.70 -4.49
C SER A 4 11.78 -5.78 -3.26
N ILE A 5 10.65 -5.55 -2.59
CA ILE A 5 10.53 -4.63 -1.47
C ILE A 5 10.15 -5.44 -0.24
N ASN A 6 10.98 -5.34 0.80
CA ASN A 6 10.69 -5.88 2.13
C ASN A 6 9.27 -5.44 2.56
N PRO A 7 8.52 -6.29 3.29
CA PRO A 7 7.14 -5.96 3.69
C PRO A 7 7.03 -4.60 4.41
N ASP A 8 8.09 -4.20 5.12
CA ASP A 8 8.18 -2.92 5.83
C ASP A 8 8.38 -1.69 4.93
N GLN A 9 8.74 -1.88 3.65
CA GLN A 9 9.09 -0.80 2.71
C GLN A 9 8.05 -0.66 1.56
N LYS A 10 6.95 -1.44 1.59
CA LYS A 10 5.90 -1.43 0.56
C LYS A 10 5.12 -0.12 0.52
N SER A 11 4.78 0.43 1.69
CA SER A 11 4.08 1.70 1.82
C SER A 11 4.93 2.86 1.29
N LEU A 12 6.24 2.84 1.55
CA LEU A 12 7.19 3.84 1.05
C LEU A 12 7.25 3.84 -0.48
N ALA A 13 7.37 2.66 -1.11
CA ALA A 13 7.45 2.57 -2.56
C ALA A 13 6.18 3.07 -3.29
N VAL A 14 5.00 2.78 -2.73
CA VAL A 14 3.74 3.31 -3.24
C VAL A 14 3.69 4.82 -3.07
N ALA A 15 4.08 5.33 -1.90
CA ALA A 15 4.11 6.77 -1.64
C ALA A 15 5.05 7.51 -2.60
N VAL A 16 6.23 6.97 -2.92
CA VAL A 16 7.17 7.55 -3.88
C VAL A 16 6.60 7.53 -5.30
N GLY A 17 5.96 6.42 -5.71
CA GLY A 17 5.28 6.34 -7.01
C GLY A 17 4.14 7.35 -7.14
N SER A 18 3.32 7.47 -6.10
CA SER A 18 2.23 8.45 -6.02
C SER A 18 2.74 9.89 -5.96
N PHE A 19 3.87 10.14 -5.27
CA PHE A 19 4.52 11.45 -5.23
C PHE A 19 5.01 11.85 -6.62
N TRP A 20 5.69 10.94 -7.32
CA TRP A 20 6.14 11.16 -8.69
C TRP A 20 4.95 11.53 -9.57
N HIS A 21 3.90 10.70 -9.59
CA HIS A 21 2.67 10.98 -10.34
C HIS A 21 2.06 12.34 -9.97
N SER A 22 2.05 12.69 -8.68
CA SER A 22 1.52 13.97 -8.20
C SER A 22 2.33 15.15 -8.71
N LEU A 23 3.66 15.05 -8.82
CA LEU A 23 4.48 16.11 -9.43
C LEU A 23 4.15 16.30 -10.92
N PHE A 24 4.01 15.19 -11.66
CA PHE A 24 3.66 15.25 -13.08
C PHE A 24 2.24 15.70 -13.35
N VAL A 25 1.32 15.61 -12.39
CA VAL A 25 -0.03 16.16 -12.56
C VAL A 25 -0.08 17.60 -12.05
N SER A 26 0.48 17.86 -10.87
CA SER A 26 0.40 19.13 -10.16
C SER A 26 1.21 20.25 -10.81
N ILE A 27 2.29 19.98 -11.54
CA ILE A 27 3.08 21.02 -12.20
C ILE A 27 2.48 21.44 -13.54
N PRO A 28 2.17 20.53 -14.50
CA PRO A 28 1.64 20.95 -15.78
C PRO A 28 0.20 21.43 -15.68
N TYR A 29 -0.59 20.98 -14.71
CA TYR A 29 -1.97 21.45 -14.53
C TYR A 29 -2.04 23.00 -14.37
N PRO A 30 -1.49 23.64 -13.32
CA PRO A 30 -1.58 25.09 -13.16
C PRO A 30 -0.87 25.86 -14.27
N ILE A 31 0.21 25.34 -14.86
CA ILE A 31 0.92 26.00 -15.96
C ILE A 31 0.06 26.02 -17.22
N ILE A 32 -0.48 24.88 -17.63
CA ILE A 32 -1.31 24.76 -18.84
C ILE A 32 -2.61 25.53 -18.65
N TYR A 33 -3.31 25.33 -17.54
CA TYR A 33 -4.56 26.05 -17.29
C TYR A 33 -4.33 27.56 -17.18
N GLY A 34 -3.23 28.01 -16.57
CA GLY A 34 -2.85 29.43 -16.57
C GLY A 34 -2.69 30.00 -17.99
N LYS A 35 -2.01 29.27 -18.88
CA LYS A 35 -1.88 29.66 -20.29
C LYS A 35 -3.22 29.69 -21.02
N ILE A 36 -4.13 28.75 -20.74
CA ILE A 36 -5.47 28.73 -21.36
C ILE A 36 -6.25 30.01 -21.00
N PHE A 37 -6.18 30.45 -19.74
CA PHE A 37 -6.78 31.72 -19.33
C PHE A 37 -6.10 32.91 -20.03
N ASP A 38 -4.77 32.94 -20.10
CA ASP A 38 -4.04 33.99 -20.84
C ASP A 38 -4.42 34.04 -22.33
N TYR A 39 -4.65 32.88 -22.98
CA TYR A 39 -5.00 32.78 -24.41
C TYR A 39 -6.46 33.11 -24.75
N SER A 40 -7.35 33.03 -23.76
CA SER A 40 -8.77 33.39 -23.92
C SER A 40 -9.04 34.86 -23.59
N CYS A 41 -8.03 35.61 -23.14
CA CYS A 41 -8.18 37.03 -22.87
C CYS A 41 -8.38 37.85 -24.15
N LEU A 42 -9.47 38.61 -24.20
CA LEU A 42 -9.78 39.55 -25.29
C LEU A 42 -9.22 40.95 -25.01
N VAL A 43 -9.36 41.44 -23.76
CA VAL A 43 -8.97 42.80 -23.36
C VAL A 43 -8.13 42.76 -22.08
N TRP A 44 -6.88 43.18 -22.21
CA TRP A 44 -5.93 43.29 -21.10
C TRP A 44 -6.05 44.63 -20.38
N SER A 45 -6.14 44.63 -19.05
CA SER A 45 -6.00 45.87 -18.27
C SER A 45 -4.57 46.40 -18.42
N ARG A 46 -4.43 47.71 -18.60
CA ARG A 46 -3.15 48.40 -18.51
C ARG A 46 -3.24 49.49 -17.46
N GLU A 47 -2.53 49.29 -16.37
CA GLU A 47 -2.38 50.28 -15.31
C GLU A 47 -0.94 50.78 -15.36
N CYS A 48 -0.75 52.09 -15.49
CA CYS A 48 0.58 52.72 -15.59
C CYS A 48 1.51 52.12 -16.68
N GLY A 49 0.95 51.59 -17.77
CA GLY A 49 1.70 51.03 -18.90
C GLY A 49 2.15 49.57 -18.75
N THR A 50 1.93 48.92 -17.60
CA THR A 50 2.22 47.49 -17.41
C THR A 50 0.98 46.62 -17.67
N ARG A 51 1.19 45.34 -18.03
CA ARG A 51 0.10 44.40 -18.31
C ARG A 51 -0.45 43.86 -16.99
N GLY A 52 -1.69 44.19 -16.67
CA GLY A 52 -2.41 43.74 -15.47
C GLY A 52 -3.28 42.51 -15.73
N ASN A 53 -4.33 42.35 -14.93
CA ASN A 53 -5.30 41.27 -15.10
C ASN A 53 -6.17 41.47 -16.36
N CYS A 54 -6.74 40.39 -16.88
CA CYS A 54 -7.68 40.46 -17.99
C CYS A 54 -9.10 40.76 -17.50
N TRP A 55 -9.80 41.69 -18.16
CA TRP A 55 -11.18 42.06 -17.80
C TRP A 55 -12.23 41.18 -18.48
N LEU A 56 -11.98 40.79 -19.73
CA LEU A 56 -12.96 40.09 -20.56
C LEU A 56 -12.31 38.89 -21.25
N TYR A 57 -12.87 37.71 -20.98
CA TYR A 57 -12.46 36.44 -21.55
C TYR A 57 -13.50 35.95 -22.56
N ASP A 58 -13.04 35.32 -23.63
CA ASP A 58 -13.89 34.60 -24.58
C ASP A 58 -14.33 33.26 -24.00
N THR A 59 -15.60 33.16 -23.62
CA THR A 59 -16.19 31.98 -22.99
C THR A 59 -16.29 30.78 -23.94
N GLU A 60 -16.51 30.99 -25.24
CA GLU A 60 -16.61 29.88 -26.20
C GLU A 60 -15.24 29.26 -26.41
N LYS A 61 -14.24 30.09 -26.72
CA LYS A 61 -12.86 29.64 -26.92
C LYS A 61 -12.31 28.98 -25.65
N LEU A 62 -12.60 29.55 -24.48
CA LEU A 62 -12.21 28.97 -23.20
C LEU A 62 -12.79 27.57 -23.01
N ARG A 63 -14.09 27.35 -23.27
CA ARG A 63 -14.72 26.03 -23.13
C ARG A 63 -14.11 24.99 -24.05
N TYR A 64 -13.94 25.30 -25.34
CA TYR A 64 -13.39 24.36 -26.30
C TYR A 64 -11.95 23.95 -25.94
N ILE A 65 -11.10 24.92 -25.59
CA ILE A 65 -9.71 24.63 -25.24
C ILE A 65 -9.63 23.92 -23.88
N TYR A 66 -10.39 24.36 -22.87
CA TYR A 66 -10.43 23.73 -21.56
C TYR A 66 -10.81 22.26 -21.66
N HIS A 67 -11.94 21.96 -22.28
CA HIS A 67 -12.41 20.58 -22.44
C HIS A 67 -11.49 19.78 -23.37
N GLY A 68 -10.99 20.37 -24.45
CA GLY A 68 -10.04 19.71 -25.35
C GLY A 68 -8.76 19.27 -24.63
N VAL A 69 -8.17 20.14 -23.80
CA VAL A 69 -6.98 19.81 -23.00
C VAL A 69 -7.31 18.75 -21.94
N SER A 70 -8.42 18.87 -21.22
CA SER A 70 -8.81 17.87 -20.23
C SER A 70 -8.98 16.48 -20.86
N ILE A 71 -9.70 16.39 -21.99
CA ILE A 71 -9.89 15.14 -22.72
C ILE A 71 -8.55 14.59 -23.20
N SER A 72 -7.66 15.44 -23.73
CA SER A 72 -6.34 15.03 -24.21
C SER A 72 -5.49 14.44 -23.09
N LEU A 73 -5.46 15.07 -21.92
CA LEU A 73 -4.71 14.57 -20.75
C LEU A 73 -5.28 13.25 -20.24
N ILE A 74 -6.61 13.14 -20.15
CA ILE A 74 -7.28 11.89 -19.75
C ILE A 74 -7.01 10.77 -20.75
N ALA A 75 -7.09 11.07 -22.06
CA ALA A 75 -6.81 10.10 -23.11
C ALA A 75 -5.36 9.60 -23.04
N LEU A 76 -4.39 10.49 -22.82
CA LEU A 76 -2.99 10.09 -22.64
C LEU A 76 -2.79 9.18 -21.42
N GLY A 77 -3.42 9.50 -20.28
CA GLY A 77 -3.41 8.66 -19.09
C GLY A 77 -4.04 7.29 -19.36
N SER A 78 -5.23 7.29 -19.97
CA SER A 78 -5.94 6.06 -20.36
C SER A 78 -5.12 5.19 -21.31
N VAL A 79 -4.43 5.78 -22.29
CA VAL A 79 -3.55 5.04 -23.19
C VAL A 79 -2.39 4.40 -22.42
N PHE A 80 -1.77 5.11 -21.49
CA PHE A 80 -0.71 4.53 -20.65
C PHE A 80 -1.23 3.35 -19.81
N ASP A 81 -2.42 3.49 -19.20
CA ASP A 81 -3.06 2.42 -18.45
C ASP A 81 -3.38 1.21 -19.35
N LEU A 82 -3.91 1.45 -20.54
CA LEU A 82 -4.19 0.40 -21.53
C LEU A 82 -2.92 -0.30 -22.00
N ILE A 83 -1.83 0.44 -22.24
CA ILE A 83 -0.51 -0.13 -22.58
C ILE A 83 -0.01 -0.99 -21.43
N MET A 84 -0.14 -0.53 -20.19
CA MET A 84 0.27 -1.29 -19.00
C MET A 84 -0.54 -2.57 -18.85
N ILE A 85 -1.86 -2.51 -19.08
CA ILE A 85 -2.74 -3.68 -19.10
C ILE A 85 -2.36 -4.64 -20.23
N PHE A 86 -2.07 -4.15 -21.43
CA PHE A 86 -1.69 -4.99 -22.57
C PHE A 86 -0.30 -5.61 -22.42
N LEU A 87 0.62 -4.92 -21.74
CA LEU A 87 1.97 -5.42 -21.45
C LEU A 87 1.99 -6.35 -20.23
N SER A 88 1.00 -6.23 -19.33
CA SER A 88 0.87 -7.04 -18.10
C SER A 88 0.97 -8.56 -18.33
N PRO A 89 0.29 -9.19 -19.33
CA PRO A 89 0.44 -10.61 -19.62
C PRO A 89 1.88 -11.05 -19.94
N ARG A 90 2.68 -10.17 -20.55
CA ARG A 90 4.09 -10.45 -20.88
C ARG A 90 5.00 -10.33 -19.64
N LEU A 91 4.66 -9.45 -18.70
CA LEU A 91 5.41 -9.25 -17.46
C LEU A 91 4.98 -10.22 -16.33
N GLY A 92 3.73 -10.68 -16.34
CA GLY A 92 3.13 -11.57 -15.34
C GLY A 92 3.78 -12.96 -15.30
N ASN A 93 4.17 -13.51 -16.46
CA ASN A 93 4.87 -14.80 -16.55
C ASN A 93 6.23 -14.81 -15.82
N LEU A 94 6.87 -13.66 -15.66
CA LEU A 94 8.11 -13.51 -14.89
C LEU A 94 7.84 -13.26 -13.39
N TYR A 95 6.62 -12.88 -13.03
CA TYR A 95 6.23 -12.42 -11.70
C TYR A 95 5.55 -13.51 -10.85
N ASP A 96 4.87 -14.46 -11.50
CA ASP A 96 4.12 -15.55 -10.85
C ASP A 96 5.00 -16.62 -10.20
N ASP A 97 6.21 -16.87 -10.71
CA ASP A 97 7.13 -17.88 -10.19
C ASP A 97 7.70 -17.47 -8.83
N ASP A 98 7.98 -16.18 -8.66
CA ASP A 98 8.49 -15.67 -7.39
C ASP A 98 7.34 -15.62 -6.37
N GLY A 99 6.22 -14.93 -6.69
CA GLY A 99 5.15 -14.62 -5.74
C GLY A 99 4.58 -15.84 -5.01
N LYS A 100 4.36 -16.93 -5.75
CA LYS A 100 3.82 -18.18 -5.19
C LYS A 100 4.82 -18.90 -4.27
N LYS A 101 6.13 -18.82 -4.55
CA LYS A 101 7.15 -19.43 -3.68
C LYS A 101 7.17 -18.79 -2.30
N SER A 102 7.21 -17.46 -2.19
CA SER A 102 7.25 -16.80 -0.88
C SER A 102 5.98 -16.98 -0.05
N VAL A 103 4.80 -17.01 -0.68
CA VAL A 103 3.54 -17.30 0.02
C VAL A 103 3.49 -18.76 0.43
N ARG A 104 3.90 -19.68 -0.44
CA ARG A 104 4.02 -21.11 -0.13
C ARG A 104 5.00 -21.32 1.03
N ASP A 105 6.15 -20.67 1.05
CA ASP A 105 7.14 -20.80 2.12
C ASP A 105 6.63 -20.25 3.46
N ARG A 106 5.89 -19.13 3.44
CA ARG A 106 5.22 -18.59 4.63
C ARG A 106 4.09 -19.51 5.14
N ILE A 107 3.25 -20.02 4.23
CA ILE A 107 2.17 -20.95 4.57
C ILE A 107 2.76 -22.26 5.10
N VAL A 108 3.78 -22.82 4.45
CA VAL A 108 4.50 -24.02 4.91
C VAL A 108 5.12 -23.77 6.28
N GLY A 109 5.77 -22.62 6.52
CA GLY A 109 6.29 -22.26 7.83
C GLY A 109 5.21 -22.18 8.92
N MET A 110 4.04 -21.61 8.61
CA MET A 110 2.90 -21.58 9.52
C MET A 110 2.28 -22.96 9.76
N VAL A 111 2.16 -23.79 8.73
CA VAL A 111 1.63 -25.16 8.82
C VAL A 111 2.57 -26.06 9.61
N THR A 112 3.89 -25.93 9.42
CA THR A 112 4.89 -26.67 10.19
C THR A 112 4.91 -26.23 11.65
N LYS A 113 4.79 -24.92 11.94
CA LYS A 113 4.60 -24.45 13.33
C LYS A 113 3.29 -24.95 13.93
N ARG A 114 2.21 -24.99 13.16
CA ARG A 114 0.92 -25.53 13.62
C ARG A 114 1.03 -27.04 13.88
N LYS A 115 1.75 -27.80 13.06
CA LYS A 115 2.04 -29.22 13.32
C LYS A 115 2.93 -29.44 14.55
N GLN A 116 3.91 -28.57 14.79
CA GLN A 116 4.73 -28.64 16.01
C GLN A 116 3.87 -28.37 17.27
N GLY A 117 2.86 -27.51 17.17
CA GLY A 117 1.88 -27.25 18.23
C GLY A 117 0.77 -28.31 18.34
N ASP A 118 0.43 -29.00 17.26
CA ASP A 118 -0.58 -30.08 17.23
C ASP A 118 0.01 -31.43 17.72
N GLN A 119 1.29 -31.68 17.44
CA GLN A 119 1.98 -32.88 17.95
C GLN A 119 2.25 -32.80 19.48
N THR A 120 2.19 -31.61 20.08
CA THR A 120 2.14 -31.43 21.54
C THR A 120 0.75 -31.60 22.15
N VAL A 121 -0.32 -31.69 21.34
CA VAL A 121 -1.71 -31.86 21.82
C VAL A 121 -2.25 -33.26 21.54
N ARG A 122 -1.73 -33.99 20.54
CA ARG A 122 -2.11 -35.39 20.26
C ARG A 122 -1.22 -36.42 20.98
N SER A 123 -1.00 -36.22 22.26
CA SER A 123 -0.54 -37.27 23.18
C SER A 123 -1.10 -37.01 24.58
N GLU A 124 -2.43 -37.03 24.72
CA GLU A 124 -3.02 -37.57 25.94
C GLU A 124 -3.31 -39.06 25.69
N PRO A 125 -2.62 -39.98 26.38
CA PRO A 125 -3.19 -41.28 26.67
C PRO A 125 -4.24 -41.09 27.76
N SER A 126 -5.51 -41.33 27.44
CA SER A 126 -6.46 -41.75 28.46
C SER A 126 -6.06 -43.17 28.86
N ASP A 127 -5.37 -43.30 30.00
CA ASP A 127 -5.62 -44.33 31.01
C ASP A 127 -4.66 -44.20 32.20
N GLN A 128 -5.25 -44.35 33.40
CA GLN A 128 -4.64 -44.58 34.71
C GLN A 128 -4.07 -43.39 35.51
N ALA A 129 -5.00 -42.80 36.27
CA ALA A 129 -4.90 -42.41 37.68
C ALA A 129 -3.61 -42.80 38.45
N VAL A 130 -2.84 -41.80 38.87
CA VAL A 130 -2.13 -41.69 40.17
C VAL A 130 -1.91 -40.18 40.38
N GLY A 131 -2.63 -39.46 41.24
CA GLY A 131 -2.47 -39.53 42.69
C GLY A 131 -1.37 -38.57 43.17
N SER A 132 -1.58 -37.25 43.10
CA SER A 132 -0.74 -36.25 43.77
C SER A 132 -1.53 -35.55 44.88
N LYS A 133 -1.43 -36.10 46.09
CA LYS A 133 -1.73 -35.38 47.32
C LYS A 133 -0.43 -35.13 48.10
N GLN A 134 -0.43 -33.98 48.74
CA GLN A 134 0.30 -33.66 49.97
C GLN A 134 1.76 -33.20 49.85
N SER A 135 1.91 -31.87 49.80
CA SER A 135 2.95 -31.20 50.57
C SER A 135 2.27 -30.59 51.79
N ASP A 136 2.34 -31.25 52.94
CA ASP A 136 2.40 -30.58 54.24
C ASP A 136 2.84 -31.53 55.37
N SER A 137 3.92 -31.11 56.02
CA SER A 137 4.20 -31.19 57.45
C SER A 137 4.31 -32.54 58.18
N ASN A 138 5.56 -32.77 58.62
CA ASN A 138 5.94 -33.18 59.98
C ASN A 138 5.71 -34.63 60.40
N SER A 139 6.82 -35.34 60.67
CA SER A 139 7.12 -35.86 62.02
C SER A 139 8.25 -36.89 61.91
N ARG A 140 9.44 -36.53 62.38
CA ARG A 140 10.46 -37.50 62.77
C ARG A 140 11.00 -37.15 64.16
N ILE A 141 10.66 -38.06 65.06
CA ILE A 141 11.46 -38.57 66.18
C ILE A 141 11.56 -37.67 67.42
N GLY A 142 10.88 -38.16 68.46
CA GLY A 142 11.56 -38.48 69.72
C GLY A 142 11.31 -37.52 70.87
N ALA A 143 10.51 -37.98 71.84
CA ALA A 143 10.84 -38.12 73.25
C ALA A 143 9.63 -37.87 74.16
N ILE A 144 9.33 -38.87 74.98
CA ILE A 144 8.52 -38.83 76.22
C ILE A 144 9.47 -39.38 77.30
N PRO A 145 9.31 -39.15 78.61
CA PRO A 145 8.93 -37.97 79.40
C PRO A 145 10.08 -37.59 80.39
N THR A 146 9.90 -36.59 81.26
CA THR A 146 9.92 -36.73 82.74
C THR A 146 10.13 -35.38 83.44
N SER A 147 9.22 -35.13 84.40
CA SER A 147 9.35 -34.35 85.65
C SER A 147 9.50 -32.83 85.64
#